data_AF-X1UIW9-F1
#
_entry.id   AF-X1UIW9-F1
#
_cell.length_a   1.000
_cell.length_b   1.000
_cell.length_c   1.000
_cell.angle_alpha   90.00
_cell.angle_beta   90.00
_cell.angle_gamma   90.00
#
_symmetry.space_group_name_H-M   'P 1'
#
loop_
_entity.id
_entity.type
_entity.pdbx_description
1 polymer ?
#
loop_
_entity_poly.entity_id
_entity_poly.type
_entity_poly.pdbx_seq_one_letter_code
_entity_poly.pdbx_strand_id
1 'polypeptide(L)' 'MANIPGQTAELVEKGIPVIAKAKIQNGVSFAYFDTRKVGNVIIELMQPVK' A
#
# COMPACT_ATOMS: atom_id res chain seq x y z
N MET A 1 -2.65 5.18 15.77
CA MET A 1 -2.13 3.90 15.26
C MET A 1 -2.20 3.96 13.74
N ALA A 2 -1.09 3.76 13.04
CA ALA A 2 -1.09 3.73 11.57
C ALA A 2 -1.89 2.51 11.08
N ASN A 3 -2.76 2.71 10.09
CA ASN A 3 -3.49 1.65 9.42
C ASN A 3 -3.25 1.73 7.91
N ILE A 4 -3.25 0.58 7.22
CA ILE A 4 -3.07 0.49 5.76
C ILE A 4 -3.96 1.47 4.98
N PRO A 5 -5.27 1.64 5.29
CA PRO A 5 -6.13 2.57 4.55
C PRO A 5 -5.64 4.02 4.59
N GLY A 6 -5.20 4.52 5.76
CA GLY A 6 -4.74 5.90 5.90
C GLY A 6 -3.44 6.16 5.16
N GLN A 7 -2.46 5.26 5.29
CA GLN A 7 -1.19 5.38 4.57
C GLN A 7 -1.35 5.21 3.05
N THR A 8 -2.26 4.34 2.62
CA THR A 8 -2.60 4.20 1.20
C THR A 8 -3.19 5.49 0.64
N ALA A 9 -4.10 6.14 1.40
CA ALA A 9 -4.68 7.42 0.98
C ALA A 9 -3.62 8.50 0.85
N GLU A 10 -2.69 8.61 1.81
CA GLU A 10 -1.59 9.57 1.76
C GLU A 10 -0.70 9.37 0.52
N LEU A 11 -0.38 8.13 0.15
CA LEU A 11 0.42 7.84 -1.04
C LEU A 11 -0.32 8.17 -2.33
N VAL A 12 -1.63 7.90 -2.39
CA VAL A 12 -2.47 8.27 -3.54
C VAL A 12 -2.58 9.78 -3.69
N GLU A 13 -2.74 10.54 -2.59
CA GLU A 13 -2.73 12.01 -2.61
C GLU A 13 -1.40 12.58 -3.11
N LYS A 14 -0.29 11.88 -2.84
CA LYS A 14 1.05 12.22 -3.38
C LYS A 14 1.26 11.78 -4.82
N GLY A 15 0.24 11.27 -5.50
CA GLY A 15 0.29 10.87 -6.90
C GLY A 15 0.92 9.50 -7.16
N ILE A 16 1.00 8.64 -6.14
CA ILE A 16 1.47 7.25 -6.26
C ILE A 16 0.25 6.32 -6.29
N PRO A 17 -0.17 5.84 -7.48
CA PRO A 17 -1.38 5.03 -7.59
C PRO A 17 -1.17 3.60 -7.08
N VAL A 18 -2.27 2.99 -6.65
CA VAL A 18 -2.31 1.58 -6.22
C VAL A 18 -2.39 0.67 -7.45
N ILE A 19 -1.52 -0.34 -7.50
CA ILE A 19 -1.55 -1.42 -8.49
C ILE A 19 -2.57 -2.49 -8.07
N ALA A 20 -2.44 -2.96 -6.82
CA ALA A 20 -3.28 -4.00 -6.25
C ALA A 20 -3.30 -3.87 -4.72
N LYS A 21 -4.39 -4.29 -4.08
CA LYS A 21 -4.51 -4.36 -2.63
C LYS A 21 -5.40 -5.53 -2.23
N ALA A 22 -5.10 -6.19 -1.12
CA ALA A 22 -5.93 -7.27 -0.61
C ALA A 22 -5.83 -7.39 0.92
N LYS A 23 -6.84 -8.08 1.48
CA LYS A 23 -6.79 -8.63 2.83
C LYS A 23 -6.86 -10.15 2.69
N ILE A 24 -5.83 -10.84 3.13
CA ILE A 24 -5.76 -12.31 3.02
C ILE A 24 -6.32 -12.97 4.29
N GLN A 25 -6.72 -14.25 4.18
CA GLN A 25 -7.43 -15.00 5.24
C GLN A 25 -6.73 -14.95 6.61
N ASN A 26 -5.41 -14.85 6.63
CA ASN A 26 -4.62 -14.74 7.85
C ASN A 26 -4.58 -13.32 8.43
N GLY A 27 -5.56 -12.45 8.13
CA GLY A 27 -5.70 -11.10 8.69
C GLY A 27 -4.69 -10.05 8.20
N VAL A 28 -3.65 -10.48 7.49
CA VAL A 28 -2.68 -9.60 6.83
C VAL A 28 -3.37 -8.76 5.75
N SER A 29 -3.05 -7.47 5.70
CA SER A 29 -3.50 -6.55 4.67
C SER A 29 -2.31 -5.94 3.95
N PHE A 30 -2.37 -5.82 2.63
CA PHE A 30 -1.31 -5.21 1.84
C PHE A 30 -1.83 -4.33 0.71
N ALA A 31 -0.97 -3.43 0.23
CA ALA A 31 -1.14 -2.66 -1.00
C ALA A 31 0.19 -2.55 -1.76
N TYR A 32 0.14 -2.72 -3.08
CA TYR A 32 1.24 -2.47 -4.00
C TYR A 32 1.05 -1.15 -4.72
N PHE A 33 2.14 -0.41 -4.92
CA PHE A 33 2.13 0.93 -5.48
C PHE A 33 2.97 1.04 -6.74
N ASP A 34 2.49 1.83 -7.69
CA ASP A 34 3.21 2.17 -8.91
C ASP A 34 4.05 3.42 -8.69
N THR A 35 5.37 3.22 -8.60
CA THR A 35 6.33 4.32 -8.42
C THR A 35 7.11 4.64 -9.69
N ARG A 36 6.62 4.25 -10.88
CA ARG A 36 7.31 4.50 -12.18
C ARG A 36 7.71 5.96 -12.39
N LYS A 37 6.94 6.90 -11.83
CA LYS A 37 7.21 8.35 -11.92
C LYS A 37 8.19 8.89 -10.86
N VAL A 38 8.60 8.08 -9.89
CA VAL A 38 9.42 8.51 -8.74
C VAL A 38 10.74 7.75 -8.68
N GLY A 39 10.72 6.43 -8.86
CA GLY A 39 11.92 5.58 -8.77
C GLY A 39 11.84 4.26 -9.54
N ASN A 40 10.71 3.97 -10.19
CA ASN A 40 10.51 2.77 -11.01
C ASN A 40 10.72 1.45 -10.25
N VAL A 41 10.20 1.41 -9.02
CA VAL A 41 10.15 0.19 -8.19
C VAL A 41 8.70 -0.14 -7.80
N ILE A 42 8.43 -1.40 -7.48
CA ILE A 42 7.17 -1.79 -6.84
C ILE A 42 7.42 -1.79 -5.33
N ILE A 43 6.58 -1.06 -4.60
CA ILE A 43 6.63 -1.01 -3.14
C ILE A 43 5.41 -1.76 -2.59
N GLU A 44 5.64 -2.63 -1.60
CA GLU A 44 4.61 -3.27 -0.80
C GLU A 44 4.47 -2.53 0.54
N LEU A 45 3.25 -2.10 0.86
CA LEU A 45 2.90 -1.70 2.21
C LEU A 45 2.11 -2.83 2.86
N MET A 46 2.66 -3.42 3.93
CA MET A 46 2.09 -4.57 4.62
C MET A 46 1.76 -4.22 6.08
N GLN A 47 0.58 -4.63 6.54
CA GLN A 47 0.23 -4.60 7.95
C GLN A 47 0.03 -6.04 8.43
N PRO A 48 0.91 -6.53 9.33
CA PRO A 48 0.76 -7.85 9.94
C PRO A 48 -0.42 -7.87 10.92
N VAL A 49 -0.89 -9.06 11.25
CA VAL A 49 -1.83 -9.24 12.35
C VAL A 49 -1.13 -8.88 13.66
N LYS A 50 -1.86 -8.20 14.54
CA LYS A 50 -1.42 -7.86 15.89
C LYS A 50 -1.13 -9.09 16.73
#